data_AF-A0AAJ2H340-F1
#
_entry.id   AF-A0AAJ2H340-F1
#
_cell.length_a   1.000
_cell.length_b   1.000
_cell.length_c   1.000
_cell.angle_alpha   90.00
_cell.angle_beta   90.00
_cell.angle_gamma   90.00
#
_symmetry.space_group_name_H-M   'P 1'
#
loop_
_entity.id
_entity.type
_entity.pdbx_description
1 polymer ?
#
loop_
_entity_poly.entity_id
_entity_poly.type
_entity_poly.pdbx_seq_one_letter_code
_entity_poly.pdbx_strand_id
1 'polypeptide(L)'
;KEVVCYLIAHQSVELAKLVPKDIIPYFRDIQDKILTTLDIIQSQSEMQKAAMDTHLAQVSLSQNEIVKRLASWAAILAVPTLIASIYGMNFDLMPELHWPSSYFIVLLIMVSISSFLFYRFRQVNWL
;
A
#
# COMPACT_ATOMS: atom_id res chain seq x y z
N LYS A 1 19.52 -30.19 18.44
CA LYS A 1 19.95 -31.49 19.02
C LYS A 1 21.47 -31.57 19.22
N GLU A 2 22.30 -31.08 18.28
CA GLU A 2 23.77 -31.16 18.40
C GLU A 2 24.39 -30.19 19.43
N VAL A 3 23.81 -29.00 19.61
CA VAL A 3 24.34 -27.97 20.52
C VAL A 3 24.34 -28.40 22.00
N VAL A 4 23.41 -29.29 22.38
CA VAL A 4 23.29 -29.82 23.77
C VAL A 4 24.29 -30.93 24.04
N CYS A 5 24.53 -31.82 23.07
CA CYS A 5 25.64 -32.77 23.16
C CYS A 5 26.99 -32.03 23.20
N TYR A 6 27.12 -30.89 22.50
CA TYR A 6 28.36 -30.10 22.52
C TYR A 6 28.58 -29.37 23.86
N LEU A 7 27.56 -28.72 24.42
CA LEU A 7 27.64 -28.04 25.73
C LEU A 7 27.79 -29.03 26.91
N ILE A 8 27.13 -30.19 26.84
CA ILE A 8 27.32 -31.26 27.82
C ILE A 8 28.71 -31.91 27.63
N ALA A 9 29.16 -32.19 26.40
CA ALA A 9 30.46 -32.85 26.21
C ALA A 9 31.67 -31.95 26.51
N HIS A 10 31.59 -30.64 26.24
CA HIS A 10 32.76 -29.76 26.33
C HIS A 10 32.89 -29.02 27.66
N GLN A 11 31.78 -28.74 28.38
CA GLN A 11 31.80 -27.91 29.59
C GLN A 11 31.25 -28.61 30.85
N SER A 12 30.74 -29.85 30.75
CA SER A 12 30.16 -30.57 31.89
C SER A 12 31.03 -31.68 32.49
N VAL A 13 32.26 -31.92 32.01
CA VAL A 13 33.10 -33.01 32.54
C VAL A 13 33.36 -32.87 34.06
N GLU A 14 33.37 -31.64 34.59
CA GLU A 14 33.43 -31.39 36.04
C GLU A 14 32.06 -31.35 36.74
N LEU A 15 31.01 -30.83 36.10
CA LEU A 15 29.67 -30.69 36.70
C LEU A 15 28.86 -32.01 36.68
N ALA A 16 29.08 -32.88 35.71
CA ALA A 16 28.42 -34.19 35.60
C ALA A 16 28.79 -35.14 36.75
N LYS A 17 29.90 -34.89 37.45
CA LYS A 17 30.28 -35.60 38.69
C LYS A 17 29.51 -35.14 39.94
N LEU A 18 28.97 -33.91 39.94
CA LEU A 18 28.29 -33.29 41.08
C LEU A 18 26.75 -33.36 40.98
N VAL A 19 26.20 -33.66 39.81
CA VAL A 19 24.74 -33.67 39.56
C VAL A 19 24.20 -35.10 39.65
N PRO A 20 23.33 -35.43 40.63
CA PRO A 20 22.63 -36.71 40.68
C PRO A 20 21.85 -37.00 39.39
N LYS A 21 21.88 -38.25 38.92
CA LYS A 21 21.26 -38.66 37.65
C LYS A 21 19.74 -38.40 37.59
N ASP A 22 19.09 -38.27 38.74
CA ASP A 22 17.65 -38.08 38.88
C ASP A 22 17.15 -36.66 38.49
N ILE A 23 18.03 -35.65 38.46
CA ILE A 23 17.67 -34.25 38.08
C ILE A 23 17.91 -33.91 36.62
N ILE A 24 18.62 -34.76 35.88
CA ILE A 24 18.85 -34.61 34.43
C ILE A 24 17.53 -34.50 33.62
N PRO A 25 16.46 -35.27 33.94
CA PRO A 25 15.17 -35.14 33.26
C PRO A 25 14.51 -33.77 33.45
N TYR A 26 14.66 -33.15 34.63
CA TYR A 26 14.08 -31.84 34.93
C TYR A 26 14.74 -30.72 34.11
N PHE A 27 16.07 -30.76 33.97
CA PHE A 27 16.79 -29.81 33.12
C PHE A 27 16.38 -29.94 31.65
N ARG A 28 16.16 -31.17 31.17
CA ARG A 28 15.67 -31.42 29.82
C ARG A 28 14.25 -30.87 29.62
N ASP A 29 13.34 -31.08 30.56
CA ASP A 29 11.98 -30.55 30.48
C ASP A 29 11.93 -29.01 30.45
N ILE A 30 12.75 -28.35 31.28
CA ILE A 30 12.86 -26.88 31.25
C ILE A 30 13.42 -26.41 29.91
N GLN A 31 14.44 -27.09 29.39
CA GLN A 31 15.01 -26.76 28.08
C GLN A 31 13.97 -26.92 26.97
N ASP A 32 13.22 -28.02 26.94
CA ASP A 32 12.20 -28.28 25.93
C ASP A 32 11.08 -27.22 26.01
N LYS A 33 10.69 -26.80 27.22
CA LYS A 33 9.73 -25.71 27.42
C LYS A 33 10.26 -24.36 26.91
N ILE A 34 11.54 -24.04 27.14
CA ILE A 34 12.15 -22.80 26.63
C ILE A 34 12.16 -22.83 25.10
N LEU A 35 12.56 -23.93 24.48
CA LEU A 35 12.60 -24.07 23.03
C LEU A 35 11.20 -23.94 22.42
N THR A 36 10.21 -24.65 22.99
CA THR A 36 8.82 -24.56 22.54
C THR A 36 8.29 -23.12 22.65
N THR A 37 8.61 -22.43 23.75
CA THR A 37 8.18 -21.03 23.94
C THR A 37 8.83 -20.10 22.92
N LEU A 38 10.11 -20.29 22.62
CA LEU A 38 10.82 -19.53 21.59
C LEU A 38 10.18 -19.72 20.21
N ASP A 39 9.84 -20.97 19.85
CA ASP A 39 9.17 -21.27 18.58
C ASP A 39 7.81 -20.58 18.49
N ILE A 40 7.04 -20.57 19.58
CA ILE A 40 5.74 -19.86 19.65
C ILE A 40 5.95 -18.35 19.45
N ILE A 41 6.90 -17.74 20.16
CA ILE A 41 7.19 -16.30 20.04
C ILE A 41 7.61 -15.96 18.60
N GLN A 42 8.47 -16.78 18.00
CA GLN A 42 8.91 -16.56 16.63
C GLN A 42 7.73 -16.63 15.65
N SER A 43 6.87 -17.66 15.77
CA SER A 43 5.68 -17.80 14.92
C SER A 43 4.71 -16.62 15.06
N GLN A 44 4.55 -16.07 16.27
CA GLN A 44 3.73 -14.89 16.50
C GLN A 44 4.33 -13.64 15.87
N SER A 45 5.65 -13.47 15.97
CA SER A 45 6.35 -12.35 15.33
C SER A 45 6.22 -12.41 13.80
N GLU A 46 6.36 -13.60 13.21
CA GLU A 46 6.18 -13.82 11.77
C GLU A 46 4.74 -13.48 11.35
N MET A 47 3.74 -13.90 12.12
CA MET A 47 2.33 -13.58 11.84
C MET A 47 2.04 -12.08 11.98
N GLN A 48 2.61 -11.40 12.98
CA GLN A 48 2.49 -9.95 13.14
C GLN A 48 3.12 -9.19 11.96
N LYS A 49 4.29 -9.64 11.49
CA LYS A 49 4.94 -9.06 10.31
C LYS A 49 4.08 -9.25 9.07
N ALA A 50 3.57 -10.46 8.83
CA ALA A 50 2.66 -10.72 7.71
C ALA A 50 1.40 -9.83 7.78
N ALA A 51 0.79 -9.68 8.95
CA ALA A 51 -0.34 -8.79 9.14
C ALA A 51 0.02 -7.32 8.85
N MET A 52 1.16 -6.83 9.34
CA MET A 52 1.65 -5.49 9.06
C MET A 52 1.88 -5.28 7.56
N ASP A 53 2.52 -6.23 6.89
CA ASP A 53 2.81 -6.16 5.46
C ASP A 53 1.50 -6.12 4.64
N THR A 54 0.50 -6.93 5.02
CA THR A 54 -0.83 -6.87 4.37
C THR A 54 -1.54 -5.54 4.61
N HIS A 55 -1.44 -4.98 5.82
CA HIS A 55 -2.02 -3.68 6.13
C HIS A 55 -1.34 -2.57 5.33
N LEU A 56 -0.01 -2.58 5.23
CA LEU A 56 0.75 -1.64 4.40
C LEU A 56 0.39 -1.78 2.92
N ALA A 57 0.22 -3.00 2.42
CA ALA A 57 -0.23 -3.24 1.05
C ALA A 57 -1.63 -2.65 0.82
N GLN A 58 -2.58 -2.87 1.74
CA GLN A 58 -3.92 -2.31 1.65
C GLN A 58 -3.90 -0.77 1.71
N VAL A 59 -3.07 -0.18 2.58
CA VAL A 59 -2.87 1.28 2.62
C VAL A 59 -2.34 1.79 1.27
N SER A 60 -1.34 1.13 0.69
CA SER A 60 -0.79 1.50 -0.62
C SER A 60 -1.84 1.40 -1.74
N LEU A 61 -2.69 0.37 -1.72
CA LEU A 61 -3.80 0.24 -2.66
C LEU A 61 -4.78 1.41 -2.52
N SER A 62 -5.16 1.75 -1.28
CA SER A 62 -6.07 2.87 -1.02
C SER A 62 -5.46 4.22 -1.44
N GLN A 63 -4.15 4.40 -1.24
CA GLN A 63 -3.43 5.59 -1.70
C GLN A 63 -3.41 5.68 -3.23
N ASN A 64 -3.17 4.57 -3.93
CA ASN A 64 -3.22 4.53 -5.39
C ASN A 64 -4.62 4.90 -5.91
N GLU A 65 -5.67 4.49 -5.22
CA GLU A 65 -7.04 4.88 -5.55
C GLU A 65 -7.26 6.38 -5.35
N ILE A 66 -6.79 6.95 -4.23
CA ILE A 66 -6.85 8.39 -3.96
C ILE A 66 -6.12 9.19 -5.05
N VAL A 67 -4.92 8.78 -5.47
CA VAL A 67 -4.15 9.45 -6.52
C VAL A 67 -4.89 9.41 -7.86
N LYS A 68 -5.49 8.26 -8.22
CA LYS A 68 -6.31 8.14 -9.43
C LYS A 68 -7.53 9.07 -9.39
N ARG A 69 -8.18 9.18 -8.23
CA ARG A 69 -9.30 10.11 -8.01
C ARG A 69 -8.87 11.56 -8.20
N LEU A 70 -7.77 11.96 -7.57
CA LEU A 70 -7.25 13.33 -7.68
C LEU A 70 -6.86 13.68 -9.12
N ALA A 71 -6.16 12.77 -9.81
CA ALA A 71 -5.78 12.95 -11.21
C ALA A 71 -7.01 13.07 -12.13
N SER A 72 -8.07 12.30 -11.88
CA SER A 72 -9.32 12.35 -12.65
C SER A 72 -10.02 13.71 -12.48
N TRP A 73 -10.12 14.22 -11.25
CA TRP A 73 -10.66 15.56 -10.99
C TRP A 73 -9.82 16.67 -11.64
N ALA A 74 -8.50 16.58 -11.55
CA ALA A 74 -7.60 17.51 -12.20
C ALA A 74 -7.78 17.53 -13.73
N ALA A 75 -7.92 16.36 -14.37
CA ALA A 75 -8.17 16.25 -15.80
C ALA A 75 -9.51 16.87 -16.21
N ILE A 76 -10.58 16.66 -15.42
CA ILE A 76 -11.90 17.26 -15.67
C ILE A 76 -11.84 18.79 -15.61
N LEU A 77 -11.07 19.35 -14.67
CA LEU A 77 -10.88 20.81 -14.55
C LEU A 77 -9.90 21.37 -15.59
N ALA A 78 -8.93 20.58 -16.06
CA ALA A 78 -7.94 21.02 -17.03
C ALA A 78 -8.56 21.34 -18.40
N VAL A 79 -9.55 20.56 -18.86
CA VAL A 79 -10.24 20.75 -20.16
C VAL A 79 -10.89 22.14 -20.28
N PRO A 80 -11.80 22.56 -19.38
CA PRO A 80 -12.41 23.87 -19.46
C PRO A 80 -11.40 24.99 -19.23
N THR A 81 -10.40 24.77 -18.36
CA THR A 81 -9.33 25.74 -18.12
C THR A 81 -8.47 25.98 -19.36
N LEU A 82 -8.15 24.92 -20.13
CA LEU A 82 -7.42 25.04 -21.39
C LEU A 82 -8.23 25.80 -22.44
N ILE A 83 -9.52 25.47 -22.59
CA ILE A 83 -10.41 26.17 -23.51
C ILE A 83 -10.52 27.65 -23.09
N ALA A 84 -10.77 27.93 -21.82
CA ALA A 84 -10.81 29.30 -21.29
C ALA A 84 -9.47 30.04 -21.46
N SER A 85 -8.33 29.36 -21.35
CA SER A 85 -7.01 29.94 -21.57
C SER A 85 -6.75 30.30 -23.03
N ILE A 86 -7.16 29.44 -23.98
CA ILE A 86 -7.03 29.71 -25.42
C ILE A 86 -7.95 30.87 -25.82
N TYR A 87 -9.23 30.81 -25.42
CA TYR A 87 -10.21 31.84 -25.75
C TYR A 87 -9.97 33.14 -24.99
N GLY A 88 -9.45 33.10 -23.77
CA GLY A 88 -9.13 34.29 -22.97
C GLY A 88 -7.95 35.11 -23.48
N MET A 89 -7.10 34.55 -24.36
CA MET A 89 -5.90 35.23 -24.86
C MET A 89 -6.13 36.00 -26.18
N ASN A 90 -7.08 35.61 -27.04
CA ASN A 90 -7.25 36.22 -28.38
C ASN A 90 -8.71 36.15 -28.90
N PHE A 91 -9.62 36.94 -28.32
CA PHE A 91 -10.97 37.15 -28.89
C PHE A 91 -10.96 37.92 -30.23
N ASP A 92 -9.85 38.59 -30.55
CA ASP A 92 -9.73 39.53 -31.68
C ASP A 92 -9.27 38.87 -33.01
N LEU A 93 -8.71 37.66 -32.95
CA LEU A 93 -8.06 37.00 -34.10
C LEU A 93 -8.87 35.85 -34.73
N MET A 94 -10.16 35.72 -34.42
CA MET A 94 -11.02 34.65 -34.95
C MET A 94 -12.28 35.21 -35.67
N PRO A 95 -12.31 35.23 -37.02
CA PRO A 95 -13.46 35.70 -37.79
C PRO A 95 -14.72 34.83 -37.65
N GLU A 96 -14.60 33.61 -37.12
CA GLU A 96 -15.70 32.67 -36.86
C GLU A 96 -16.60 33.07 -35.67
N LEU A 97 -16.17 34.05 -34.85
CA LEU A 97 -16.89 34.56 -33.68
C LEU A 97 -17.86 35.73 -33.98
N HIS A 98 -17.88 36.22 -35.23
CA HIS A 98 -18.79 37.30 -35.64
C HIS A 98 -20.25 36.85 -35.79
N TRP A 99 -20.52 35.55 -35.76
CA TRP A 99 -21.88 35.02 -35.74
C TRP A 99 -22.40 34.98 -34.30
N PRO A 100 -23.63 35.50 -34.03
CA PRO A 100 -24.19 35.60 -32.68
C PRO A 100 -24.34 34.24 -31.98
N SER A 101 -24.34 33.14 -32.72
CA SER A 101 -24.50 31.77 -32.20
C SER A 101 -23.18 31.07 -31.85
N SER A 102 -22.03 31.57 -32.29
CA SER A 102 -20.74 30.88 -32.13
C SER A 102 -20.32 30.74 -30.66
N TYR A 103 -20.66 31.73 -29.83
CA TYR A 103 -20.43 31.66 -28.37
C TYR A 103 -21.15 30.46 -27.74
N PHE A 104 -22.43 30.24 -28.08
CA PHE A 104 -23.20 29.11 -27.57
C PHE A 104 -22.66 27.77 -28.06
N ILE A 105 -22.20 27.69 -29.32
CA ILE A 105 -21.63 26.46 -29.89
C ILE A 105 -20.33 26.07 -29.16
N VAL A 106 -19.42 27.01 -28.92
CA VAL A 106 -18.18 26.75 -28.19
C VAL A 106 -18.45 26.31 -26.75
N LEU A 107 -19.42 26.95 -26.08
CA LEU A 107 -19.85 26.58 -24.73
C LEU A 107 -20.43 25.15 -24.70
N LEU A 108 -21.23 24.80 -25.71
CA LEU A 108 -21.81 23.46 -25.85
C LEU A 108 -20.72 22.41 -26.10
N ILE A 109 -19.73 22.69 -26.96
CA ILE A 109 -18.58 21.80 -27.19
C ILE A 109 -17.76 21.62 -25.92
N MET A 110 -17.48 22.70 -25.19
CA MET A 110 -16.74 22.68 -23.91
C MET A 110 -17.46 21.81 -22.88
N VAL A 111 -18.76 22.03 -22.68
CA VAL A 111 -19.58 21.23 -21.76
C VAL A 111 -19.67 19.78 -22.22
N SER A 112 -19.77 19.53 -23.53
CA SER A 112 -19.86 18.19 -24.10
C SER A 112 -18.55 17.40 -23.92
N ILE A 113 -17.38 18.03 -24.12
CA ILE A 113 -16.08 17.39 -23.89
C ILE A 113 -15.86 17.12 -22.41
N SER A 114 -16.15 18.08 -21.53
CA SER A 114 -16.06 17.88 -20.07
C SER A 114 -17.00 16.79 -19.59
N SER A 115 -18.23 16.73 -20.11
CA SER A 115 -19.21 15.68 -19.78
C SER A 115 -18.78 14.31 -20.31
N PHE A 116 -18.18 14.25 -21.50
CA PHE A 116 -17.64 13.02 -22.07
C PHE A 116 -16.48 12.48 -21.24
N LEU A 117 -15.53 13.32 -20.83
CA LEU A 117 -14.46 12.90 -19.92
C LEU A 117 -14.99 12.47 -18.55
N PHE A 118 -15.96 13.19 -17.99
CA PHE A 118 -16.62 12.80 -16.74
C PHE A 118 -17.27 11.41 -16.84
N TYR A 119 -18.00 11.15 -17.92
CA TYR A 119 -18.63 9.85 -18.16
C TYR A 119 -17.59 8.74 -18.34
N ARG A 120 -16.52 9.00 -19.10
CA ARG A 120 -15.42 8.04 -19.28
C ARG A 120 -14.74 7.71 -17.97
N PHE A 121 -14.34 8.71 -17.16
CA PHE A 121 -13.70 8.46 -15.87
C PHE A 121 -14.62 7.75 -14.87
N ARG A 122 -15.93 8.04 -14.91
CA ARG A 122 -16.93 7.31 -14.12
C ARG A 122 -17.04 5.84 -14.54
N GLN A 123 -16.95 5.52 -15.83
CA GLN A 123 -16.94 4.12 -16.29
C GLN A 123 -15.69 3.35 -15.87
N VAL A 124 -14.53 4.01 -15.73
CA VAL A 124 -13.28 3.33 -15.33
C VAL A 124 -13.19 3.11 -13.82
N ASN A 125 -14.21 3.48 -13.02
CA ASN A 125 -14.18 3.46 -11.55
C ASN A 125 -12.95 4.18 -10.95
N TRP A 126 -12.41 5.19 -11.65
CA TRP A 126 -11.35 6.06 -11.10
C TRP A 126 -11.92 7.25 -10.33
N LEU A 127 -13.25 7.27 -10.13
CA LEU A 127 -14.04 8.34 -9.56
C LEU A 127 -14.94 7.81 -8.45
#